data_AF-A0A961HTL4-F1
#
_entry.id   AF-A0A961HTL4-F1
#
_cell.length_a   1.000
_cell.length_b   1.000
_cell.length_c   1.000
_cell.angle_alpha   90.00
_cell.angle_beta   90.00
_cell.angle_gamma   90.00
#
_symmetry.space_group_name_H-M   'P 1'
#
loop_
_entity.id
_entity.type
_entity.pdbx_description
1 polymer ?
#
loop_
_entity_poly.entity_id
_entity_poly.type
_entity_poly.pdbx_seq_one_letter_code
_entity_poly.pdbx_strand_id
1 'polypeptide(L)'
;GLQATIEKQSDAPLEKEKASAEDLRKDSSEAALMPVVPQETFEEARDSGINGDPDAGEVRKKLATDYQANLEGRANELEEALKAAPDIQSAQDFQRVFKILEVVYTTDGQQRAGSVISQAGGLLFLYAPDGLFRLPIDQVRQIDYYNSDEVQLEDLNKNTEQPPEKEK
;
A
#
# COMPACT_ATOMS: atom_id res chain seq x y z
N GLY A 1 40.40 39.14 -15.24
CA GLY A 1 40.09 38.17 -14.18
C GLY A 1 38.65 38.37 -13.78
N LEU A 2 37.82 37.35 -13.97
CA LEU A 2 36.42 37.36 -13.54
C LEU A 2 36.35 37.30 -12.00
N GLN A 3 35.60 38.21 -11.39
CA GLN A 3 35.19 38.10 -9.99
C GLN A 3 33.93 37.23 -9.93
N ALA A 4 33.97 36.14 -9.18
CA ALA A 4 32.82 35.29 -8.89
C ALA A 4 32.07 35.86 -7.69
N THR A 5 30.81 36.23 -7.90
CA THR A 5 29.85 36.52 -6.83
C THR A 5 29.38 35.18 -6.28
N ILE A 6 29.68 34.90 -5.00
CA ILE A 6 29.11 33.76 -4.28
C ILE A 6 27.79 34.24 -3.67
N GLU A 7 26.67 33.86 -4.28
CA GLU A 7 25.35 33.99 -3.65
C GLU A 7 25.30 33.06 -2.43
N LYS A 8 25.19 33.66 -1.24
CA LYS A 8 24.84 32.95 -0.01
C LYS A 8 23.41 32.44 -0.16
N GLN A 9 23.25 31.14 -0.37
CA GLN A 9 21.99 30.46 -0.10
C GLN A 9 21.65 30.65 1.38
N SER A 10 20.46 31.21 1.62
CA SER A 10 19.88 31.44 2.93
C SER A 10 19.57 30.11 3.63
N ASP A 11 20.17 29.90 4.80
CA ASP A 11 19.71 28.95 5.80
C ASP A 11 18.32 29.36 6.29
N ALA A 12 17.27 28.92 5.61
CA ALA A 12 15.94 28.91 6.19
C ALA A 12 15.85 27.71 7.16
N PRO A 13 15.45 27.91 8.43
CA PRO A 13 15.20 26.80 9.32
C PRO A 13 14.02 25.99 8.75
N LEU A 14 14.27 24.71 8.44
CA LEU A 14 13.21 23.74 8.17
C LEU A 14 12.38 23.62 9.44
N GLU A 15 11.25 24.33 9.52
CA GLU A 15 10.24 24.08 10.53
C GLU A 15 9.79 22.63 10.37
N LYS A 16 10.10 21.79 11.37
CA LYS A 16 9.56 20.44 11.44
C LYS A 16 8.06 20.59 11.72
N GLU A 17 7.24 20.54 10.67
CA GLU A 17 5.80 20.35 10.82
C GLU A 17 5.59 19.15 11.73
N LYS A 18 4.96 19.40 12.89
CA LYS A 18 4.56 18.31 13.78
C LYS A 18 3.43 17.58 13.07
N ALA A 19 3.60 16.28 12.85
CA ALA A 19 2.55 15.42 12.31
C ALA A 19 1.23 15.67 13.07
N SER A 20 0.14 15.81 12.33
CA SER A 20 -1.17 16.04 12.94
C SER A 20 -1.61 14.78 13.71
N ALA A 21 -2.58 14.93 14.63
CA ALA A 21 -3.14 13.77 15.34
C ALA A 21 -3.82 12.76 14.40
N GLU A 22 -4.23 13.20 13.22
CA GLU A 22 -4.80 12.38 12.16
C GLU A 22 -3.71 11.60 11.41
N ASP A 23 -2.61 12.26 11.05
CA ASP A 23 -1.43 11.60 10.44
C ASP A 23 -0.86 10.54 11.39
N LEU A 24 -0.73 10.87 12.68
CA LEU A 24 -0.24 9.91 13.68
C LEU A 24 -1.18 8.72 13.88
N ARG A 25 -2.50 8.91 13.71
CA ARG A 25 -3.48 7.84 13.76
C ARG A 25 -3.37 6.94 12.54
N LYS A 26 -3.24 7.53 11.35
CA LYS A 26 -3.00 6.82 10.10
C LYS A 26 -1.72 5.99 10.17
N ASP A 27 -0.60 6.62 10.52
CA ASP A 27 0.69 5.95 10.72
C ASP A 27 0.61 4.81 11.75
N SER A 28 -0.10 5.04 12.86
CA SER A 28 -0.29 4.01 13.88
C SER A 28 -1.12 2.82 13.38
N SER A 29 -2.15 3.08 12.55
CA SER A 29 -2.94 2.02 11.92
C SER A 29 -2.16 1.25 10.87
N GLU A 30 -1.31 1.94 10.10
CA GLU A 30 -0.40 1.32 9.11
C GLU A 30 0.70 0.49 9.80
N ALA A 31 1.29 0.99 10.88
CA ALA A 31 2.26 0.25 11.67
C ALA A 31 1.64 -0.97 12.37
N ALA A 32 0.37 -0.86 12.81
CA ALA A 32 -0.37 -1.98 13.40
C ALA A 32 -0.62 -3.11 12.41
N LEU A 33 -0.43 -2.92 11.11
CA LEU A 33 -0.56 -3.97 10.10
C LEU A 33 0.74 -4.72 9.83
N MET A 34 1.87 -4.26 10.37
CA MET A 34 3.10 -5.06 10.41
C MET A 34 2.95 -6.11 11.51
N PRO A 35 2.71 -7.39 11.18
CA PRO A 35 2.50 -8.41 12.20
C PRO A 35 3.79 -8.59 12.97
N VAL A 36 3.74 -8.31 14.26
CA VAL A 36 4.81 -8.71 15.17
C VAL A 36 4.59 -10.18 15.46
N VAL A 37 5.51 -11.02 14.98
CA VAL A 37 5.49 -12.45 15.28
C VAL A 37 5.50 -12.63 16.80
N PRO A 38 4.70 -13.56 17.36
CA PRO A 38 4.75 -13.88 18.78
C PRO A 38 6.19 -14.14 19.23
N GLN A 39 6.58 -13.55 20.36
CA GLN A 39 7.97 -13.60 20.83
C GLN A 39 8.46 -15.04 21.03
N GLU A 40 7.58 -15.96 21.46
CA GLU A 40 7.87 -17.38 21.58
C GLU A 40 8.22 -18.02 20.22
N THR A 41 7.43 -17.77 19.17
CA THR A 41 7.71 -18.28 17.81
C THR A 41 8.99 -17.67 17.23
N PHE A 42 9.29 -16.41 17.53
CA PHE A 42 10.53 -15.76 17.12
C PHE A 42 11.76 -16.32 17.86
N GLU A 43 11.63 -16.60 19.16
CA GLU A 43 12.69 -17.22 19.97
C GLU A 43 12.93 -18.67 19.54
N GLU A 44 11.88 -19.46 19.30
CA GLU A 44 11.97 -20.80 18.69
C GLU A 44 12.71 -20.75 17.34
N ALA A 45 12.38 -19.77 16.49
CA ALA A 45 13.01 -19.54 15.19
C ALA A 45 14.48 -19.12 15.29
N ARG A 46 14.83 -18.28 16.28
CA ARG A 46 16.21 -17.87 16.55
C ARG A 46 17.05 -19.03 17.08
N ASP A 47 16.51 -19.78 18.03
CA ASP A 47 17.22 -20.84 18.74
C ASP A 47 17.37 -22.12 17.88
N SER A 48 16.48 -22.32 16.90
CA SER A 48 16.57 -23.40 15.89
C SER A 48 17.55 -23.14 14.74
N GLY A 49 18.26 -22.01 14.72
CA GLY A 49 19.32 -21.79 13.74
C GLY A 49 18.85 -21.74 12.28
N ILE A 50 17.74 -21.03 12.01
CA ILE A 50 17.13 -20.87 10.67
C ILE A 50 18.15 -20.41 9.58
N ASN A 51 19.29 -19.84 9.95
CA ASN A 51 20.32 -19.46 8.97
C ASN A 51 21.27 -20.58 8.55
N GLY A 52 21.05 -21.84 8.94
CA GLY A 52 21.93 -22.94 8.52
C GLY A 52 21.40 -24.37 8.63
N ASP A 53 20.27 -24.61 9.31
CA ASP A 53 19.73 -25.95 9.50
C ASP A 53 18.62 -26.30 8.47
N PRO A 54 18.80 -27.34 7.62
CA PRO A 54 17.76 -27.83 6.71
C PRO A 54 16.57 -28.47 7.44
N ASP A 55 16.73 -28.91 8.70
CA ASP A 55 15.65 -29.51 9.51
C ASP A 55 14.76 -28.46 10.21
N ALA A 56 15.14 -27.16 10.14
CA ALA A 56 14.30 -26.04 10.61
C ALA A 56 13.04 -25.79 9.74
N GLY A 57 12.71 -26.69 8.80
CA GLY A 57 11.61 -26.54 7.86
C GLY A 57 10.23 -26.44 8.52
N GLU A 58 10.00 -27.16 9.63
CA GLU A 58 8.72 -27.08 10.36
C GLU A 58 8.57 -25.76 11.11
N VAL A 59 9.64 -25.25 11.73
CA VAL A 59 9.64 -23.96 12.44
C VAL A 59 9.43 -22.80 11.47
N ARG A 60 10.06 -22.84 10.29
CA ARG A 60 9.83 -21.83 9.23
C ARG A 60 8.38 -21.85 8.72
N LYS A 61 7.79 -23.02 8.54
CA LYS A 61 6.39 -23.15 8.13
C LYS A 61 5.45 -22.59 9.19
N LYS A 62 5.64 -22.96 10.47
CA LYS A 62 4.86 -22.43 11.59
C LYS A 62 4.97 -20.90 11.67
N LEU A 63 6.17 -20.36 11.56
CA LEU A 63 6.42 -18.92 11.53
C LEU A 63 5.68 -18.22 10.38
N ALA A 64 5.75 -18.77 9.17
CA ALA A 64 5.07 -18.22 8.01
C ALA A 64 3.54 -18.28 8.16
N THR A 65 3.01 -19.39 8.68
CA THR A 65 1.57 -19.55 8.95
C THR A 65 1.08 -18.57 10.02
N ASP A 66 1.79 -18.46 11.15
CA ASP A 66 1.44 -17.54 12.24
C ASP A 66 1.51 -16.09 11.78
N TYR A 67 2.52 -15.73 10.97
CA TYR A 67 2.64 -14.41 10.39
C TYR A 67 1.47 -14.10 9.45
N GLN A 68 1.12 -15.04 8.56
CA GLN A 68 0.03 -14.87 7.60
C GLN A 68 -1.33 -14.77 8.30
N ALA A 69 -1.60 -15.61 9.30
CA ALA A 69 -2.86 -15.55 10.05
C ALA A 69 -3.02 -14.22 10.81
N ASN A 70 -1.94 -13.73 11.44
CA ASN A 70 -1.96 -12.43 12.12
C ASN A 70 -2.12 -11.26 11.12
N LEU A 71 -1.48 -11.36 9.95
CA LEU A 71 -1.65 -10.38 8.88
C LEU A 71 -3.10 -10.34 8.39
N GLU A 72 -3.71 -11.49 8.14
CA GLU A 72 -5.11 -11.57 7.68
C GLU A 72 -6.08 -10.96 8.68
N GLY A 73 -5.93 -11.27 9.98
CA GLY A 73 -6.78 -10.70 11.03
C GLY A 73 -6.69 -9.17 11.08
N ARG A 74 -5.46 -8.63 11.11
CA ARG A 74 -5.21 -7.18 11.14
C ARG A 74 -5.66 -6.49 9.85
N ALA A 75 -5.47 -7.14 8.70
CA ALA A 75 -5.93 -6.62 7.42
C ALA A 75 -7.45 -6.53 7.36
N ASN A 76 -8.18 -7.48 7.92
CA ASN A 76 -9.65 -7.44 7.98
C ASN A 76 -10.14 -6.28 8.86
N GLU A 77 -9.53 -6.07 10.04
CA GLU A 77 -9.87 -4.95 10.92
C GLU A 77 -9.66 -3.58 10.23
N LEU A 78 -8.54 -3.43 9.52
CA LEU A 78 -8.30 -2.23 8.73
C LEU A 78 -9.33 -2.10 7.60
N GLU A 79 -9.61 -3.17 6.86
CA GLU A 79 -10.59 -3.15 5.78
C GLU A 79 -11.96 -2.69 6.27
N GLU A 80 -12.39 -3.14 7.45
CA GLU A 80 -13.63 -2.68 8.10
C GLU A 80 -13.57 -1.19 8.47
N ALA A 81 -12.45 -0.73 9.03
CA ALA A 81 -12.25 0.68 9.37
C ALA A 81 -12.24 1.58 8.13
N LEU A 82 -11.62 1.13 7.04
CA LEU A 82 -11.55 1.86 5.77
C LEU A 82 -12.88 1.85 5.02
N LYS A 83 -13.67 0.77 5.09
CA LYS A 83 -15.05 0.75 4.55
C LYS A 83 -15.97 1.76 5.25
N ALA A 84 -15.66 2.13 6.49
CA ALA A 84 -16.44 3.12 7.25
C ALA A 84 -16.12 4.58 6.86
N ALA A 85 -15.16 4.81 5.96
CA ALA A 85 -14.66 6.12 5.61
C ALA A 85 -14.52 6.28 4.09
N PRO A 86 -15.14 7.27 3.42
CA PRO A 86 -16.40 8.00 3.61
C PRO A 86 -17.55 7.49 2.70
N ASP A 87 -18.75 8.08 2.78
CA ASP A 87 -19.91 7.74 1.93
C ASP A 87 -19.67 8.17 0.47
N ILE A 88 -19.03 7.30 -0.31
CA ILE A 88 -18.76 7.51 -1.73
C ILE A 88 -19.82 6.75 -2.54
N GLN A 89 -20.75 7.49 -3.14
CA GLN A 89 -21.86 6.93 -3.93
C GLN A 89 -21.69 7.14 -5.44
N SER A 90 -20.70 7.94 -5.85
CA SER A 90 -20.46 8.29 -7.25
C SER A 90 -18.99 8.56 -7.54
N ALA A 91 -18.59 8.50 -8.82
CA ALA A 91 -17.25 8.88 -9.27
C ALA A 91 -16.92 10.36 -8.97
N GLN A 92 -17.93 11.23 -8.94
CA GLN A 92 -17.77 12.65 -8.59
C GLN A 92 -17.49 12.83 -7.09
N ASP A 93 -18.16 12.06 -6.23
CA ASP A 93 -17.83 12.02 -4.80
C ASP A 93 -16.43 11.49 -4.57
N PHE A 94 -16.02 10.48 -5.34
CA PHE A 94 -14.69 9.91 -5.29
C PHE A 94 -13.61 10.95 -5.66
N GLN A 95 -13.73 11.65 -6.78
CA GLN A 95 -12.78 12.71 -7.19
C GLN A 95 -12.73 13.89 -6.23
N ARG A 96 -13.84 14.19 -5.52
CA ARG A 96 -13.85 15.22 -4.48
C ARG A 96 -13.03 14.81 -3.26
N VAL A 97 -13.09 13.53 -2.89
CA VAL A 97 -12.40 12.98 -1.71
C VAL A 97 -10.94 12.66 -2.02
N PHE A 98 -10.67 12.13 -3.22
CA PHE A 98 -9.35 11.69 -3.65
C PHE A 98 -8.85 12.51 -4.84
N LYS A 99 -7.81 13.31 -4.57
CA LYS A 99 -7.15 14.22 -5.51
C LYS A 99 -6.20 13.52 -6.49
N ILE A 100 -5.71 12.35 -6.09
CA ILE A 100 -4.80 11.54 -6.88
C ILE A 100 -5.57 10.28 -7.27
N LEU A 101 -5.49 9.95 -8.55
CA LEU A 101 -5.99 8.70 -9.11
C LEU A 101 -4.80 7.82 -9.41
N GLU A 102 -4.79 6.61 -8.87
CA GLU A 102 -3.83 5.58 -9.21
C GLU A 102 -4.46 4.51 -10.09
N VAL A 103 -3.72 4.08 -11.11
CA VAL A 103 -4.05 2.87 -11.89
C VAL A 103 -3.09 1.77 -11.48
N VAL A 104 -3.61 0.77 -10.79
CA VAL A 104 -2.85 -0.40 -10.36
C VAL A 104 -2.95 -1.47 -11.43
N TYR A 105 -1.80 -1.86 -11.99
CA TYR A 105 -1.66 -2.98 -12.91
C TYR A 105 -1.17 -4.20 -12.15
N THR A 106 -1.91 -5.30 -12.22
CA THR A 106 -1.55 -6.56 -11.55
C THR A 106 -0.81 -7.51 -12.49
N THR A 107 -0.12 -8.49 -11.91
CA THR A 107 0.69 -9.48 -12.64
C THR A 107 -0.14 -10.42 -13.51
N ASP A 108 -1.42 -10.60 -13.19
CA ASP A 108 -2.41 -11.33 -14.01
C ASP A 108 -2.94 -10.52 -15.20
N GLY A 109 -2.47 -9.27 -15.37
CA GLY A 109 -2.86 -8.38 -16.46
C GLY A 109 -4.13 -7.59 -16.20
N GLN A 110 -4.76 -7.72 -15.02
CA GLN A 110 -5.85 -6.82 -14.65
C GLN A 110 -5.32 -5.41 -14.37
N GLN A 111 -6.22 -4.44 -14.49
CA GLN A 111 -5.97 -3.07 -14.08
C GLN A 111 -7.17 -2.54 -13.30
N ARG A 112 -6.90 -1.70 -12.30
CA ARG A 112 -7.94 -1.03 -11.51
C ARG A 112 -7.55 0.41 -11.27
N ALA A 113 -8.45 1.33 -11.60
CA ALA A 113 -8.30 2.74 -11.26
C ALA A 113 -8.98 3.03 -9.92
N GLY A 114 -8.29 3.74 -9.04
CA GLY A 114 -8.77 4.07 -7.71
C GLY A 114 -7.81 5.01 -6.99
N SER A 115 -7.83 4.94 -5.66
CA SER A 115 -6.99 5.71 -4.75
C SER A 115 -6.31 4.76 -3.78
N VAL A 116 -4.98 4.77 -3.72
CA VAL A 116 -4.24 3.97 -2.75
C VAL A 116 -4.33 4.66 -1.39
N ILE A 117 -5.15 4.11 -0.50
CA ILE A 117 -5.44 4.74 0.80
C ILE A 117 -4.52 4.26 1.91
N SER A 118 -3.96 3.06 1.78
CA SER A 118 -3.03 2.49 2.74
C SER A 118 -2.15 1.40 2.11
N GLN A 119 -0.94 1.25 2.62
CA GLN A 119 -0.03 0.15 2.28
C GLN A 119 0.60 -0.37 3.57
N ALA A 120 0.38 -1.65 3.88
CA ALA A 120 1.02 -2.26 5.03
C ALA A 120 1.04 -3.78 5.00
N GLY A 121 2.05 -4.37 5.65
CA GLY A 121 2.16 -5.83 5.79
C GLY A 121 2.27 -6.59 4.47
N GLY A 122 2.72 -5.94 3.38
CA GLY A 122 2.75 -6.54 2.04
C GLY A 122 1.41 -6.47 1.30
N LEU A 123 0.44 -5.74 1.84
CA LEU A 123 -0.85 -5.48 1.22
C LEU A 123 -0.95 -4.01 0.82
N LEU A 124 -1.66 -3.77 -0.27
CA LEU A 124 -2.06 -2.48 -0.78
C LEU A 124 -3.59 -2.40 -0.74
N PHE A 125 -4.11 -1.34 -0.14
CA PHE A 125 -5.55 -1.07 -0.05
C PHE A 125 -5.90 0.02 -1.07
N LEU A 126 -6.64 -0.38 -2.10
CA LEU A 126 -7.09 0.48 -3.19
C LEU A 126 -8.59 0.72 -3.04
N TYR A 127 -8.99 1.97 -2.82
CA TYR A 127 -10.40 2.35 -2.90
C TYR A 127 -10.73 2.72 -4.34
N ALA A 128 -11.70 2.05 -4.95
CA ALA A 128 -12.21 2.36 -6.28
C ALA A 128 -13.73 2.60 -6.21
N PRO A 129 -14.37 3.13 -7.27
CA PRO A 129 -15.82 3.41 -7.24
C PRO A 129 -16.70 2.18 -7.00
N ASP A 130 -16.21 0.99 -7.35
CA ASP A 130 -16.88 -0.30 -7.12
C ASP A 130 -16.55 -0.94 -5.76
N GLY A 131 -15.66 -0.32 -4.97
CA GLY A 131 -15.42 -0.70 -3.58
C GLY A 131 -13.95 -0.66 -3.16
N LEU A 132 -13.70 -1.16 -1.95
CA LEU A 132 -12.36 -1.32 -1.40
C LEU A 132 -11.76 -2.66 -1.83
N PHE A 133 -10.54 -2.61 -2.37
CA PHE A 133 -9.78 -3.76 -2.83
C PHE A 133 -8.53 -3.93 -1.98
N ARG A 134 -8.29 -5.18 -1.57
CA ARG A 134 -7.07 -5.61 -0.89
C ARG A 134 -6.21 -6.38 -1.88
N LEU A 135 -5.06 -5.82 -2.23
CA LEU A 135 -4.15 -6.35 -3.24
C LEU A 135 -2.82 -6.75 -2.58
N PRO A 136 -2.38 -8.01 -2.72
CA PRO A 136 -1.03 -8.40 -2.37
C PRO A 136 -0.01 -7.64 -3.23
N ILE A 137 1.02 -7.06 -2.62
CA ILE A 137 1.99 -6.22 -3.34
C ILE A 137 2.84 -7.01 -4.33
N ASP A 138 3.04 -8.31 -4.10
CA ASP A 138 3.71 -9.23 -5.01
C ASP A 138 2.88 -9.52 -6.28
N GLN A 139 1.58 -9.20 -6.25
CA GLN A 139 0.70 -9.24 -7.40
C GLN A 139 0.59 -7.89 -8.10
N VAL A 140 1.18 -6.81 -7.57
CA VAL A 140 1.20 -5.49 -8.22
C VAL A 140 2.44 -5.40 -9.10
N ARG A 141 2.21 -5.21 -10.40
CA ARG A 141 3.26 -5.03 -11.40
C ARG A 141 3.71 -3.57 -11.49
N GLN A 142 2.75 -2.64 -11.51
CA GLN A 142 2.99 -1.22 -11.73
C GLN A 142 1.84 -0.40 -11.16
N ILE A 143 2.13 0.82 -10.72
CA ILE A 143 1.13 1.82 -10.32
C ILE A 143 1.45 3.11 -11.09
N ASP A 144 0.48 3.59 -11.86
CA ASP A 144 0.56 4.87 -12.54
C ASP A 144 -0.26 5.92 -11.79
N TYR A 145 0.25 7.15 -11.72
CA TYR A 145 -0.36 8.25 -10.99
C TYR A 145 -0.90 9.29 -11.96
N TYR A 146 -2.14 9.70 -11.75
CA TYR A 146 -2.84 10.70 -12.53
C TYR A 146 -3.44 11.76 -11.60
N ASN A 147 -3.33 13.03 -12.00
CA ASN A 147 -4.08 14.09 -11.35
C ASN A 147 -5.57 13.91 -11.66
N SER A 148 -6.43 13.95 -10.63
CA SER A 148 -7.88 13.83 -10.79
C SER A 148 -8.48 14.90 -11.72
N ASP A 149 -7.80 16.02 -11.86
CA ASP A 149 -8.25 17.18 -12.64
C ASP A 149 -8.00 16.98 -14.16
N GLU A 150 -7.18 16.00 -14.54
CA GLU A 150 -6.76 15.78 -15.92
C GLU A 150 -7.42 14.54 -16.56
N VAL A 151 -7.91 13.59 -15.75
CA VAL A 151 -8.38 12.29 -16.22
C VAL A 151 -9.67 11.85 -15.53
N GLN A 152 -10.64 11.36 -16.30
CA GLN A 152 -11.87 10.77 -15.77
C GLN A 152 -11.70 9.28 -15.48
N LEU A 153 -12.28 8.84 -14.35
CA LEU A 153 -12.10 7.49 -13.81
C LEU A 153 -12.72 6.42 -14.73
N GLU A 154 -13.79 6.78 -15.43
CA GLU A 154 -14.46 5.95 -16.43
C GLU A 154 -13.57 5.67 -17.65
N ASP A 155 -12.65 6.57 -17.98
CA ASP A 155 -11.74 6.38 -19.12
C ASP A 155 -10.61 5.41 -18.78
N LEU A 156 -10.21 5.35 -17.52
CA LEU A 156 -9.15 4.46 -17.03
C LEU A 156 -9.63 3.01 -16.88
N ASN A 157 -10.90 2.79 -16.60
CA ASN A 157 -11.46 1.44 -16.38
C ASN A 157 -11.83 0.67 -17.66
N LYS A 158 -11.84 1.32 -18.84
CA LYS A 158 -12.29 0.75 -20.13
C LYS A 158 -11.37 -0.34 -20.72
N ASN A 159 -10.15 -0.51 -20.24
CA ASN A 159 -9.19 -1.49 -20.77
C ASN A 159 -9.20 -2.86 -20.04
N THR A 160 -10.17 -3.11 -19.15
CA THR A 160 -10.29 -4.41 -18.44
C THR A 160 -10.77 -5.57 -19.33
N GLU A 161 -11.22 -5.32 -20.56
CA GLU A 161 -11.81 -6.35 -21.45
C GLU A 161 -10.94 -6.80 -22.62
N GLN A 162 -9.71 -6.30 -22.81
CA GLN A 162 -8.85 -6.83 -23.88
C GLN A 162 -8.04 -8.03 -23.38
N PRO A 163 -8.35 -9.26 -23.81
CA PRO A 163 -7.48 -10.40 -23.53
C PRO A 163 -6.10 -10.12 -24.14
N PRO A 164 -5.02 -10.63 -23.53
CA PRO A 164 -3.68 -10.44 -24.07
C PRO A 164 -3.66 -10.93 -25.51
N GLU A 165 -3.36 -10.04 -26.45
CA GLU A 165 -3.07 -10.41 -27.83
C GLU A 165 -1.95 -11.44 -27.77
N LYS A 166 -2.28 -12.69 -28.14
CA LYS A 166 -1.28 -13.72 -28.35
C LYS A 166 -0.42 -13.27 -29.52
N GLU A 167 0.77 -12.77 -29.22
CA GLU A 167 1.84 -12.66 -30.22
C GLU A 167 2.03 -14.04 -30.86
N LYS A 168 1.95 -14.07 -32.19
CA LYS A 168 2.17 -15.25 -33.02
C LYS A 168 3.61 -15.30 -33.51
#